data_AF-A0A4Q5QW67-F1
#
_entry.id   AF-A0A4Q5QW67-F1
#
_cell.length_a   1.000
_cell.length_b   1.000
_cell.length_c   1.000
_cell.angle_alpha   90.00
_cell.angle_beta   90.00
_cell.angle_gamma   90.00
#
_symmetry.space_group_name_H-M   'P 1'
#
loop_
_entity.id
_entity.type
_entity.pdbx_description
1 polymer ?
#
loop_
_entity_poly.entity_id
_entity_poly.type
_entity_poly.pdbx_seq_one_letter_code
_entity_poly.pdbx_strand_id
1 'polypeptide(L)' 'AVYRANGSAFAGTQNFGGKKIADTIRFQAVYPFTSRLSFTGRYEHLIAGPALTNAGYKNSDFLAGWISYRF' A
#
# COMPACT_ATOMS: atom_id res chain seq x y z
N ALA A 1 -11.21 -13.84 -6.37
CA ALA A 1 -11.41 -12.79 -5.35
C ALA A 1 -10.06 -12.27 -4.88
N VAL A 2 -9.92 -10.96 -4.70
CA VAL A 2 -8.74 -10.33 -4.10
C VAL A 2 -8.97 -10.19 -2.60
N TYR A 3 -7.98 -10.56 -1.78
CA TYR A 3 -8.07 -10.54 -0.32
C TYR A 3 -7.20 -9.45 0.29
N ARG A 4 -7.67 -8.88 1.40
CA ARG A 4 -6.94 -7.95 2.25
C ARG A 4 -6.02 -8.72 3.21
N ALA A 5 -5.07 -8.02 3.82
CA ALA A 5 -4.18 -8.58 4.83
C ALA A 5 -4.91 -9.17 6.05
N ASN A 6 -6.13 -8.69 6.35
CA ASN A 6 -6.98 -9.21 7.41
C ASN A 6 -7.87 -10.41 6.97
N GLY A 7 -7.66 -10.96 5.77
CA GLY A 7 -8.40 -12.13 5.25
C GLY A 7 -9.78 -11.81 4.65
N SER A 8 -10.28 -10.58 4.76
CA SER A 8 -11.55 -10.19 4.12
C SER A 8 -11.38 -9.92 2.63
N ALA A 9 -12.37 -10.30 1.81
CA ALA A 9 -12.34 -10.07 0.37
C ALA A 9 -12.68 -8.61 0.03
N PHE A 10 -12.06 -8.08 -1.03
CA PHE A 10 -12.53 -6.85 -1.66
C PHE A 10 -13.87 -7.12 -2.36
N ALA A 11 -14.91 -6.38 -1.96
CA ALA A 11 -16.28 -6.57 -2.45
C ALA A 11 -16.33 -6.49 -3.98
N GLY A 12 -17.00 -7.46 -4.61
CA GLY A 12 -17.18 -7.51 -6.05
C GLY A 12 -16.04 -8.16 -6.82
N THR A 13 -14.83 -8.27 -6.27
CA THR A 13 -13.68 -8.91 -6.95
C THR A 13 -13.84 -10.42 -7.14
N GLN A 14 -14.82 -11.05 -6.49
CA GLN A 14 -15.19 -12.44 -6.74
C GLN A 14 -16.03 -12.64 -8.02
N ASN A 15 -16.69 -11.58 -8.50
CA ASN A 15 -17.63 -11.64 -9.63
C ASN A 15 -16.96 -11.37 -10.99
N PHE A 16 -15.72 -10.90 -10.99
CA PHE A 16 -15.00 -10.51 -12.21
C PHE A 16 -13.65 -11.23 -12.33
N GLY A 17 -13.27 -11.57 -13.56
CA GLY A 17 -11.97 -12.17 -13.86
C GLY A 17 -10.85 -11.14 -13.97
N GLY A 18 -9.63 -11.54 -13.63
CA GLY A 18 -8.42 -10.73 -13.78
C GLY A 18 -7.21 -11.41 -13.12
N LYS A 19 -6.10 -11.55 -13.84
CA LYS A 19 -4.88 -12.20 -13.31
C LYS A 19 -3.96 -11.24 -12.56
N LYS A 20 -4.03 -9.95 -12.89
CA LYS A 20 -3.18 -8.91 -12.31
C LYS A 20 -3.97 -8.10 -11.28
N ILE A 21 -3.49 -8.11 -10.03
CA ILE A 21 -4.12 -7.44 -8.90
C ILE A 21 -3.80 -5.95 -8.90
N ALA A 22 -2.52 -5.60 -8.83
CA ALA A 22 -2.03 -4.23 -8.86
C ALA A 22 -0.51 -4.22 -9.04
N ASP A 23 0.03 -3.07 -9.46
CA ASP A 23 1.44 -2.73 -9.22
C ASP A 23 1.51 -1.69 -8.09
N THR A 24 2.65 -1.57 -7.42
CA THR A 24 2.82 -0.56 -6.37
C THR A 24 4.19 0.10 -6.48
N ILE A 25 4.18 1.42 -6.50
CA ILE A 25 5.39 2.24 -6.40
C ILE A 25 5.54 2.61 -4.92
N ARG A 26 6.69 2.29 -4.32
CA ARG A 26 7.00 2.63 -2.93
C ARG A 26 8.22 3.53 -2.87
N PHE A 27 8.09 4.63 -2.17
CA PHE A 27 9.18 5.52 -1.79
C PHE A 27 9.33 5.50 -0.26
N GLN A 28 10.56 5.36 0.22
CA GLN A 28 10.87 5.43 1.65
C GLN A 28 12.09 6.32 1.86
N ALA A 29 11.95 7.32 2.73
CA ALA A 29 13.02 8.20 3.15
C ALA A 29 13.26 8.05 4.65
N VAL A 30 14.52 7.91 5.05
CA VAL A 30 14.93 7.86 6.46
C VAL A 30 15.85 9.04 6.71
N TYR A 31 15.48 9.90 7.64
CA TYR A 31 16.27 11.06 8.05
C TYR A 31 16.75 10.90 9.50
N PRO A 32 18.04 10.65 9.74
CA PRO A 32 18.60 10.62 11.08
C PRO A 32 18.86 12.05 11.57
N PHE A 33 18.13 12.48 12.62
CA PHE A 33 18.40 13.76 13.29
C PHE A 33 19.63 13.66 14.18
N THR A 34 19.78 12.53 14.87
CA THR A 34 20.93 12.21 15.74
C THR A 34 21.26 10.72 15.61
N SER A 35 22.30 10.25 16.31
CA SER A 35 22.61 8.81 16.40
C SER A 35 21.50 7.97 17.06
N ARG A 36 20.55 8.61 17.76
CA ARG A 36 19.48 7.96 18.52
C ARG A 36 18.08 8.34 18.06
N LEU A 37 17.92 9.33 17.20
CA LEU A 37 16.62 9.84 16.76
C LEU A 37 16.56 9.90 15.24
N SER A 38 15.59 9.23 14.64
CA SER A 38 15.34 9.28 13.20
C SER A 38 13.86 9.42 12.87
N PHE A 39 13.57 10.07 11.74
CA PHE A 39 12.27 10.06 11.10
C PHE A 39 12.29 9.13 9.90
N THR A 40 11.21 8.37 9.71
CA THR A 40 10.98 7.60 8.50
C THR A 40 9.67 8.05 7.87
N GLY A 41 9.72 8.43 6.60
CA GLY A 41 8.55 8.66 5.76
C GLY A 41 8.43 7.56 4.71
N ARG A 42 7.21 7.10 4.46
CA ARG A 42 6.89 6.09 3.44
C ARG A 42 5.67 6.52 2.64
N TYR A 43 5.82 6.58 1.33
CA TYR A 43 4.75 6.84 0.37
C TYR A 43 4.59 5.62 -0.55
N GLU A 44 3.35 5.23 -0.80
CA GLU A 44 2.99 4.11 -1.68
C GLU A 44 1.87 4.55 -2.63
N HIS A 45 2.08 4.36 -3.93
CA HIS A 45 1.07 4.55 -4.96
C HIS A 45 0.72 3.18 -5.55
N LEU A 46 -0.48 2.70 -5.25
CA LEU A 46 -1.05 1.47 -5.76
C LEU A 46 -1.78 1.74 -7.08
N ILE A 47 -1.32 1.09 -8.14
CA ILE A 47 -1.90 1.14 -9.48
C ILE A 47 -2.80 -0.08 -9.63
N ALA A 48 -4.11 0.13 -9.60
CA ALA A 48 -5.07 -0.97 -9.61
C ALA A 48 -5.03 -1.73 -10.95
N GLY A 49 -4.87 -3.05 -10.87
CA GLY A 49 -4.92 -3.93 -12.03
C GLY A 49 -6.36 -4.41 -12.32
N PRO A 50 -6.56 -5.16 -13.43
CA PRO A 50 -7.86 -5.66 -13.85
C PRO A 50 -8.66 -6.40 -12.76
N ALA A 51 -8.01 -7.12 -11.86
CA ALA A 51 -8.71 -7.83 -10.79
C ALA A 51 -9.39 -6.88 -9.77
N LEU A 52 -8.95 -5.63 -9.69
CA LEU A 52 -9.51 -4.58 -8.86
C LEU A 52 -10.39 -3.62 -9.68
N THR A 53 -9.91 -3.16 -10.84
CA THR A 53 -10.63 -2.19 -11.68
C THR A 53 -11.92 -2.74 -12.27
N ASN A 54 -11.97 -4.04 -12.61
CA ASN A 54 -13.21 -4.68 -13.07
C ASN A 54 -14.30 -4.71 -11.99
N ALA A 55 -13.92 -4.63 -10.72
CA ALA A 55 -14.84 -4.50 -9.59
C ALA A 55 -15.09 -3.03 -9.18
N GLY A 56 -14.64 -2.06 -9.99
CA GLY A 56 -14.85 -0.63 -9.76
C GLY A 56 -13.83 0.04 -8.83
N TYR A 57 -12.79 -0.67 -8.38
CA TYR A 57 -11.72 -0.07 -7.59
C TYR A 57 -10.78 0.79 -8.44
N LYS A 58 -10.17 1.79 -7.81
CA LYS A 58 -9.26 2.74 -8.45
C LYS A 58 -7.89 2.69 -7.77
N ASN A 59 -6.97 3.48 -8.31
CA ASN A 59 -5.65 3.70 -7.71
C ASN A 59 -5.78 4.24 -6.29
N SER A 60 -4.78 3.95 -5.45
CA SER A 60 -4.78 4.36 -4.05
C SER A 60 -3.41 4.88 -3.66
N ASP A 61 -3.39 5.98 -2.92
CA ASP A 61 -2.21 6.56 -2.31
C ASP A 61 -2.20 6.27 -0.81
N PHE A 62 -1.08 5.78 -0.30
CA PHE A 62 -0.85 5.55 1.12
C PHE A 62 0.39 6.30 1.58
N LEU A 63 0.25 7.11 2.62
CA LEU A 63 1.33 7.87 3.22
C LEU A 63 1.42 7.53 4.71
N ALA A 64 2.61 7.18 5.17
CA ALA A 64 2.90 6.94 6.58
C ALA A 64 4.20 7.64 6.98
N GLY A 65 4.27 8.07 8.24
CA GLY A 65 5.48 8.58 8.84
C GLY A 65 5.56 8.17 10.30
N TRP A 66 6.77 7.92 10.78
CA TRP A 66 7.02 7.60 12.19
C TRP A 66 8.38 8.12 12.64
N ILE A 67 8.49 8.35 13.95
CA ILE A 67 9.74 8.75 14.62
C ILE A 67 10.23 7.55 15.42
N SER A 68 11.51 7.24 15.29
CA SER A 68 12.18 6.16 16.02
C SER A 68 13.21 6.76 16.97
N TYR A 69 13.13 6.39 18.25
CA TYR A 69 14.11 6.74 19.27
C TYR A 69 14.77 5.47 19.83
N ARG A 70 16.10 5.46 19.94
CA ARG A 70 16.89 4.37 20.53
C ARG A 70 17.52 4.83 21.85
N PHE A 71 17.16 4.15 22.94
CA PHE A 71 17.68 4.39 24.29
C PHE A 71 18.97 3.62 24.55
#